data_AF-A0A966GMH8-F1
#
_entry.id   AF-A0A966GMH8-F1
#
_cell.length_a   1.000
_cell.length_b   1.000
_cell.length_c   1.000
_cell.angle_alpha   90.00
_cell.angle_beta   90.00
_cell.angle_gamma   90.00
#
_symmetry.space_group_name_H-M   'P 1'
#
loop_
_entity.id
_entity.type
_entity.pdbx_description
1 polymer ?
#
loop_
_entity_poly.entity_id
_entity_poly.type
_entity_poly.pdbx_seq_one_letter_code
_entity_poly.pdbx_strand_id
1 'polypeptide(L)'
;MNIEYLPGARPGVKIDLDKFKKPERPETFVDYLKSRLARRSEKINDIYNKNFLDPEGRILISGEEAEKDNNLVLKLENNWAQEKGMNIEAWRIGKEKASGSVAELALTLMLDKILGERFIVARASEYDDYCNGIDNVIIDKESGAVICGFDEVVDDMQGYYSEAKKKEKMKKVSASGGAEIKYGATFIDGELKLASFENVPTFYLSLSSLDLSHLATELKKENNEVSDLENKIYGRLLNSLKAQALKLKGSKALSQEAEEAIKSLEGIGL
;
A
#
# COMPACT_ATOMS: atom_id res chain seq x y z
N MET A 1 8.70 29.33 44.05
CA MET A 1 8.24 28.44 42.96
C MET A 1 8.21 29.28 41.69
N ASN A 2 9.18 29.11 40.80
CA ASN A 2 9.20 29.84 39.52
C ASN A 2 8.25 29.13 38.56
N ILE A 3 7.23 29.84 38.10
CA ILE A 3 6.35 29.38 37.02
C ILE A 3 7.03 29.78 35.72
N GLU A 4 7.57 28.80 34.99
CA GLU A 4 8.06 29.04 33.62
C GLU A 4 6.86 29.16 32.69
N TYR A 5 6.75 30.31 32.02
CA TYR A 5 5.73 30.55 31.00
C TYR A 5 6.22 30.05 29.65
N LEU A 6 5.34 29.38 28.90
CA LEU A 6 5.61 28.97 27.52
C LEU A 6 5.99 30.21 26.68
N PRO A 7 7.07 30.15 25.87
CA PRO A 7 7.51 31.27 25.06
C PRO A 7 6.38 31.78 24.14
N GLY A 8 5.97 33.03 24.33
CA GLY A 8 4.90 33.67 23.54
C GLY A 8 3.47 33.49 24.05
N ALA A 9 3.25 32.77 25.17
CA ALA A 9 1.91 32.67 25.78
C ALA A 9 1.54 33.96 26.52
N ARG A 10 0.40 34.57 26.17
CA ARG A 10 -0.14 35.75 26.86
C ARG A 10 -1.20 35.32 27.90
N PRO A 11 -1.22 35.90 29.11
CA PRO A 11 -2.29 35.66 30.08
C PRO A 11 -3.67 35.91 29.46
N GLY A 12 -4.60 34.96 29.64
CA GLY A 12 -5.97 35.04 29.10
C GLY A 12 -6.17 34.47 27.69
N VAL A 13 -5.10 34.06 26.99
CA VAL A 13 -5.21 33.35 25.71
C VAL A 13 -5.39 31.85 25.98
N LYS A 14 -6.45 31.25 25.43
CA LYS A 14 -6.61 29.79 25.43
C LYS A 14 -5.43 29.17 24.66
N ILE A 15 -4.59 28.43 25.38
CA ILE A 15 -3.58 27.59 24.78
C ILE A 15 -4.32 26.37 24.23
N ASP A 16 -4.21 26.17 22.93
CA ASP A 16 -4.69 24.96 22.29
C ASP A 16 -3.73 23.81 22.65
N LEU A 17 -4.15 23.00 23.63
CA LEU A 17 -3.36 21.86 24.12
C LEU A 17 -3.30 20.72 23.10
N ASP A 18 -4.21 20.68 22.12
CA ASP A 18 -4.23 19.62 21.10
C ASP A 18 -3.00 19.70 20.19
N LYS A 19 -2.40 20.90 20.05
CA LYS A 19 -1.13 21.10 19.32
C LYS A 19 0.08 20.45 19.98
N PHE A 20 -0.03 20.09 21.26
CA PHE A 20 1.02 19.43 22.03
C PHE A 20 0.76 17.94 22.24
N LYS A 21 -0.41 17.44 21.81
CA LYS A 21 -0.71 16.02 21.88
C LYS A 21 0.16 15.29 20.86
N LYS A 22 0.99 14.37 21.34
CA LYS A 22 1.77 13.52 20.44
C LYS A 22 0.81 12.66 19.61
N PRO A 23 1.04 12.53 18.30
CA PRO A 23 0.27 11.59 17.49
C PRO A 23 0.38 10.18 18.08
N GLU A 24 -0.73 9.44 18.03
CA GLU A 24 -0.75 8.03 18.40
C GLU A 24 0.21 7.25 17.48
N ARG A 25 0.83 6.20 18.01
CA ARG A 25 1.78 5.42 17.22
C ARG A 25 1.03 4.58 16.17
N PRO A 26 1.52 4.46 14.93
CA PRO A 26 0.83 3.70 13.88
C PRO A 26 0.47 2.26 14.30
N GLU A 27 1.35 1.60 15.05
CA GLU A 27 1.15 0.20 15.49
C GLU A 27 -0.12 -0.01 16.33
N THR A 28 -0.65 1.03 16.99
CA THR A 28 -1.88 0.91 17.79
C THR A 28 -3.14 0.84 16.93
N PHE A 29 -3.03 1.05 15.62
CA PHE A 29 -4.16 1.01 14.68
C PHE A 29 -4.28 -0.32 13.92
N VAL A 30 -3.33 -1.27 14.07
CA VAL A 30 -3.29 -2.52 13.30
C VAL A 30 -4.62 -3.28 13.32
N ASP A 31 -5.12 -3.60 14.51
CA ASP A 31 -6.36 -4.39 14.66
C ASP A 31 -7.55 -3.70 14.00
N TYR A 32 -7.59 -2.38 14.10
CA TYR A 32 -8.62 -1.56 13.50
C TYR A 32 -8.55 -1.57 11.97
N LEU A 33 -7.35 -1.35 11.40
CA LEU A 33 -7.14 -1.38 9.96
C LEU A 33 -7.43 -2.76 9.38
N LYS A 34 -7.01 -3.84 10.06
CA LYS A 34 -7.33 -5.23 9.68
C LYS A 34 -8.84 -5.48 9.70
N SER A 35 -9.56 -5.04 10.74
CA SER A 35 -11.02 -5.19 10.77
C SER A 35 -11.73 -4.45 9.64
N ARG A 36 -11.27 -3.25 9.29
CA ARG A 36 -11.77 -2.49 8.14
C ARG A 36 -11.52 -3.21 6.82
N LEU A 37 -10.31 -3.71 6.63
CA LEU A 37 -9.94 -4.48 5.44
C LEU A 37 -10.76 -5.77 5.32
N ALA A 38 -11.00 -6.49 6.42
CA ALA A 38 -11.79 -7.71 6.40
C ALA A 38 -13.21 -7.48 5.88
N ARG A 39 -13.90 -6.45 6.40
CA ARG A 39 -15.24 -6.07 5.92
C ARG A 39 -15.24 -5.69 4.45
N ARG A 40 -14.18 -5.02 4.00
CA ARG A 40 -14.00 -4.55 2.63
C ARG A 40 -13.70 -5.72 1.67
N SER A 41 -12.85 -6.65 2.07
CA SER A 41 -12.58 -7.90 1.33
C SER A 41 -13.84 -8.74 1.19
N GLU A 42 -14.60 -8.92 2.27
CA GLU A 42 -15.88 -9.64 2.26
C GLU A 42 -16.85 -9.01 1.25
N LYS A 43 -17.05 -7.69 1.34
CA LYS A 43 -17.90 -6.95 0.39
C LYS A 43 -17.47 -7.15 -1.08
N ILE A 44 -16.18 -7.10 -1.36
CA ILE A 44 -15.66 -7.29 -2.73
C ILE A 44 -15.84 -8.73 -3.20
N ASN A 45 -15.52 -9.70 -2.34
CA ASN A 45 -15.71 -11.12 -2.64
C ASN A 45 -17.19 -11.43 -2.92
N ASP A 46 -18.11 -10.82 -2.16
CA ASP A 46 -19.55 -10.95 -2.36
C ASP A 46 -20.01 -10.32 -3.69
N ILE A 47 -19.56 -9.10 -4.01
CA ILE A 47 -19.91 -8.40 -5.26
C ILE A 47 -19.55 -9.23 -6.49
N TYR A 48 -18.38 -9.88 -6.47
CA TYR A 48 -17.88 -10.65 -7.61
C TYR A 48 -18.10 -12.16 -7.48
N ASN A 49 -18.82 -12.60 -6.43
CA ASN A 49 -19.06 -14.01 -6.10
C ASN A 49 -17.78 -14.86 -6.20
N LYS A 50 -16.68 -14.34 -5.66
CA LYS A 50 -15.35 -14.91 -5.77
C LYS A 50 -14.59 -14.69 -4.48
N ASN A 51 -14.18 -15.76 -3.82
CA ASN A 51 -13.27 -15.66 -2.69
C ASN A 51 -11.84 -15.52 -3.22
N PHE A 52 -11.43 -14.31 -3.59
CA PHE A 52 -10.07 -14.04 -4.09
C PHE A 52 -9.26 -13.13 -3.18
N LEU A 53 -9.90 -12.37 -2.29
CA LEU A 53 -9.24 -11.60 -1.25
C LEU A 53 -9.34 -12.30 0.11
N ASP A 54 -8.25 -12.30 0.86
CA ASP A 54 -8.26 -12.70 2.27
C ASP A 54 -8.81 -11.57 3.18
N PRO A 55 -9.01 -11.83 4.49
CA PRO A 55 -9.46 -10.80 5.44
C PRO A 55 -8.51 -9.60 5.60
N GLU A 56 -7.27 -9.68 5.12
CA GLU A 56 -6.33 -8.55 5.13
C GLU A 56 -6.29 -7.81 3.80
N GLY A 57 -7.11 -8.20 2.82
CA GLY A 57 -7.17 -7.58 1.50
C GLY A 57 -6.09 -8.07 0.54
N ARG A 58 -5.39 -9.17 0.84
CA ARG A 58 -4.41 -9.79 -0.05
C ARG A 58 -5.07 -10.71 -1.06
N ILE A 59 -4.54 -10.72 -2.28
CA ILE A 59 -4.94 -11.71 -3.28
C ILE A 59 -4.47 -13.10 -2.85
N LEU A 60 -5.40 -14.06 -2.86
CA LEU A 60 -5.16 -15.44 -2.44
C LEU A 60 -4.29 -16.19 -3.45
N ILE A 61 -3.25 -16.85 -2.93
CA ILE A 61 -2.41 -17.80 -3.67
C ILE A 61 -3.28 -19.03 -4.02
N SER A 62 -3.56 -19.23 -5.31
CA SER A 62 -4.45 -20.29 -5.78
C SER A 62 -4.13 -20.74 -7.21
N GLY A 63 -4.61 -21.92 -7.61
CA GLY A 63 -4.25 -22.57 -8.87
C GLY A 63 -3.21 -23.68 -8.69
N GLU A 64 -2.66 -24.17 -9.80
CA GLU A 64 -1.84 -25.39 -9.82
C GLU A 64 -0.52 -25.26 -9.04
N GLU A 65 0.10 -24.08 -9.06
CA GLU A 65 1.38 -23.84 -8.36
C GLU A 65 1.20 -23.39 -6.90
N ALA A 66 -0.03 -23.25 -6.41
CA ALA A 66 -0.31 -22.66 -5.10
C ALA A 66 0.40 -23.39 -3.95
N GLU A 67 0.45 -24.72 -3.97
CA GLU A 67 1.11 -25.48 -2.90
C GLU A 67 2.63 -25.22 -2.87
N LYS A 68 3.26 -25.20 -4.05
CA LYS A 68 4.69 -24.95 -4.21
C LYS A 68 5.05 -23.54 -3.72
N ASP A 69 4.25 -22.56 -4.08
CA ASP A 69 4.49 -21.15 -3.78
C ASP A 69 4.20 -20.83 -2.31
N ASN A 70 3.13 -21.39 -1.72
CA ASN A 70 2.90 -21.33 -0.28
C ASN A 70 4.06 -21.96 0.51
N ASN A 71 4.59 -23.09 0.05
CA ASN A 71 5.76 -23.71 0.67
C ASN A 71 7.02 -22.84 0.57
N LEU A 72 7.18 -22.09 -0.52
CA LEU A 72 8.29 -21.14 -0.66
C LEU A 72 8.14 -19.96 0.31
N VAL A 73 6.95 -19.37 0.36
CA VAL A 73 6.60 -18.30 1.31
C VAL A 73 6.92 -18.74 2.75
N LEU A 74 6.43 -19.91 3.17
CA LEU A 74 6.71 -20.46 4.50
C LEU A 74 8.20 -20.67 4.76
N LYS A 75 8.98 -21.10 3.76
CA LYS A 75 10.44 -21.26 3.92
C LYS A 75 11.14 -19.91 4.12
N LEU A 76 10.75 -18.88 3.36
CA LEU A 76 11.30 -17.53 3.50
C LEU A 76 11.01 -16.97 4.90
N GLU A 77 9.77 -17.08 5.37
CA GLU A 77 9.38 -16.62 6.71
C GLU A 77 10.13 -17.35 7.82
N ASN A 78 10.29 -18.67 7.70
CA ASN A 78 11.09 -19.44 8.66
C ASN A 78 12.55 -18.98 8.69
N ASN A 79 13.16 -18.74 7.52
CA ASN A 79 14.53 -18.25 7.44
C ASN A 79 14.67 -16.87 8.10
N TRP A 80 13.78 -15.93 7.78
CA TRP A 80 13.82 -14.59 8.38
C TRP A 80 13.54 -14.59 9.89
N ALA A 81 12.67 -15.49 10.37
CA ALA A 81 12.44 -15.69 11.79
C ALA A 81 13.70 -16.22 12.50
N GLN A 82 14.37 -17.22 11.91
CA GLN A 82 15.63 -17.77 12.41
C GLN A 82 16.76 -16.74 12.42
N GLU A 83 16.91 -15.95 11.37
CA GLU A 83 17.90 -14.85 11.29
C GLU A 83 17.72 -13.83 12.41
N LYS A 84 16.48 -13.58 12.84
CA LYS A 84 16.16 -12.71 13.97
C LYS A 84 16.15 -13.43 15.33
N GLY A 85 16.49 -14.71 15.38
CA GLY A 85 16.54 -15.50 16.62
C GLY A 85 15.17 -15.69 17.28
N MET A 86 14.08 -15.70 16.51
CA MET A 86 12.71 -15.84 17.01
C MET A 86 11.96 -16.96 16.29
N ASN A 87 10.85 -17.43 16.87
CA ASN A 87 9.95 -18.35 16.17
C ASN A 87 9.09 -17.60 15.14
N ILE A 88 8.51 -18.34 14.19
CA ILE A 88 7.74 -17.76 13.08
C ILE A 88 6.54 -16.93 13.55
N GLU A 89 5.86 -17.34 14.63
CA GLU A 89 4.69 -16.63 15.14
C GLU A 89 5.06 -15.26 15.74
N ALA A 90 6.10 -15.23 16.57
CA ALA A 90 6.64 -13.99 17.12
C ALA A 90 7.16 -13.06 16.01
N TRP A 91 7.75 -13.63 14.96
CA TRP A 91 8.18 -12.89 13.78
C TRP A 91 7.00 -12.27 13.03
N ARG A 92 5.92 -13.03 12.79
CA ARG A 92 4.70 -12.54 12.13
C ARG A 92 4.06 -11.40 12.92
N ILE A 93 3.86 -11.57 14.23
CA ILE A 93 3.33 -10.50 15.10
C ILE A 93 4.21 -9.24 15.04
N GLY A 94 5.54 -9.41 15.04
CA GLY A 94 6.47 -8.31 14.90
C GLY A 94 6.41 -7.62 13.54
N LYS A 95 6.27 -8.40 12.46
CA LYS A 95 6.12 -7.89 11.09
C LYS A 95 4.84 -7.07 10.96
N GLU A 96 3.70 -7.59 11.43
CA GLU A 96 2.40 -6.91 11.34
C GLU A 96 2.38 -5.55 12.03
N LYS A 97 3.13 -5.41 13.13
CA LYS A 97 3.26 -4.16 13.87
C LYS A 97 4.37 -3.26 13.33
N ALA A 98 5.12 -3.67 12.31
CA ALA A 98 6.12 -2.81 11.71
C ALA A 98 5.42 -1.67 10.94
N SER A 99 6.00 -0.46 10.99
CA SER A 99 5.43 0.73 10.34
C SER A 99 5.08 0.49 8.86
N GLY A 100 5.91 -0.26 8.13
CA GLY A 100 5.64 -0.62 6.73
C GLY A 100 4.36 -1.42 6.55
N SER A 101 4.16 -2.46 7.36
CA SER A 101 2.90 -3.23 7.31
C SER A 101 1.69 -2.39 7.70
N VAL A 102 1.82 -1.47 8.67
CA VAL A 102 0.74 -0.54 9.01
C VAL A 102 0.43 0.42 7.84
N ALA A 103 1.47 0.94 7.18
CA ALA A 103 1.31 1.85 6.06
C ALA A 103 0.72 1.18 4.83
N GLU A 104 1.08 -0.07 4.56
CA GLU A 104 0.45 -0.89 3.55
C GLU A 104 -1.07 -0.96 3.79
N LEU A 105 -1.51 -1.39 4.99
CA LEU A 105 -2.94 -1.48 5.33
C LEU A 105 -3.65 -0.12 5.20
N ALA A 106 -3.03 0.95 5.71
CA ALA A 106 -3.61 2.29 5.69
C ALA A 106 -3.73 2.85 4.26
N LEU A 107 -2.72 2.65 3.42
CA LEU A 107 -2.74 3.08 2.03
C LEU A 107 -3.73 2.27 1.21
N THR A 108 -3.83 0.95 1.40
CA THR A 108 -4.86 0.14 0.72
C THR A 108 -6.25 0.70 1.00
N LEU A 109 -6.56 0.99 2.27
CA LEU A 109 -7.86 1.55 2.67
C LEU A 109 -8.10 2.97 2.12
N MET A 110 -7.10 3.85 2.18
CA MET A 110 -7.20 5.20 1.64
C MET A 110 -7.42 5.17 0.12
N LEU A 111 -6.63 4.38 -0.60
CA LEU A 111 -6.73 4.24 -2.04
C LEU A 111 -8.07 3.62 -2.42
N ASP A 112 -8.55 2.59 -1.71
CA ASP A 112 -9.90 2.04 -1.93
C ASP A 112 -10.99 3.07 -1.71
N LYS A 113 -10.87 3.94 -0.70
CA LYS A 113 -11.84 5.01 -0.45
C LYS A 113 -11.90 6.02 -1.60
N ILE A 114 -10.76 6.33 -2.22
CA ILE A 114 -10.65 7.33 -3.30
C ILE A 114 -10.96 6.72 -4.68
N LEU A 115 -10.49 5.50 -4.92
CA LEU A 115 -10.45 4.85 -6.24
C LEU A 115 -11.44 3.69 -6.37
N GLY A 116 -11.97 3.20 -5.24
CA GLY A 116 -12.72 1.96 -5.13
C GLY A 116 -14.06 1.96 -5.85
N GLU A 117 -14.53 3.08 -6.40
CA GLU A 117 -15.66 3.08 -7.33
C GLU A 117 -15.27 2.44 -8.67
N ARG A 118 -14.18 2.90 -9.29
CA ARG A 118 -13.70 2.43 -10.60
C ARG A 118 -12.71 1.27 -10.52
N PHE A 119 -11.97 1.15 -9.44
CA PHE A 119 -10.87 0.21 -9.31
C PHE A 119 -11.06 -0.78 -8.15
N ILE A 120 -10.46 -1.95 -8.24
CA ILE A 120 -10.20 -2.83 -7.10
C ILE A 120 -8.77 -2.55 -6.63
N VAL A 121 -8.62 -2.10 -5.39
CA VAL A 121 -7.31 -1.88 -4.76
C VAL A 121 -7.00 -3.06 -3.84
N ALA A 122 -6.12 -3.97 -4.21
CA ALA A 122 -5.80 -5.12 -3.37
C ALA A 122 -4.36 -5.03 -2.86
N ARG A 123 -4.08 -5.64 -1.72
CA ARG A 123 -2.71 -6.03 -1.39
C ARG A 123 -2.32 -7.20 -2.28
N ALA A 124 -1.06 -7.27 -2.66
CA ALA A 124 -0.55 -8.40 -3.43
C ALA A 124 -0.56 -9.68 -2.58
N SER A 125 -0.48 -10.82 -3.26
CA SER A 125 -0.28 -12.10 -2.58
C SER A 125 1.03 -12.09 -1.79
N GLU A 126 1.15 -12.94 -0.75
CA GLU A 126 2.42 -13.06 -0.02
C GLU A 126 3.59 -13.48 -0.92
N TYR A 127 3.31 -14.27 -1.96
CA TYR A 127 4.29 -14.62 -2.97
C TYR A 127 4.74 -13.40 -3.77
N ASP A 128 3.81 -12.59 -4.27
CA ASP A 128 4.13 -11.41 -5.07
C ASP A 128 4.82 -10.32 -4.24
N ASP A 129 4.46 -10.17 -2.96
CA ASP A 129 5.16 -9.33 -1.97
C ASP A 129 6.62 -9.80 -1.83
N TYR A 130 6.84 -11.06 -1.48
CA TYR A 130 8.17 -11.58 -1.13
C TYR A 130 9.09 -11.83 -2.32
N CYS A 131 8.54 -12.34 -3.42
CA CYS A 131 9.30 -12.78 -4.59
C CYS A 131 9.33 -11.73 -5.70
N ASN A 132 8.24 -10.99 -5.88
CA ASN A 132 8.10 -10.01 -6.96
C ASN A 132 8.19 -8.54 -6.49
N GLY A 133 8.14 -8.31 -5.18
CA GLY A 133 8.38 -7.00 -4.56
C GLY A 133 7.25 -5.99 -4.78
N ILE A 134 6.00 -6.47 -4.83
CA ILE A 134 4.78 -5.65 -5.01
C ILE A 134 3.93 -5.78 -3.75
N ASP A 135 3.58 -4.67 -3.11
CA ASP A 135 2.74 -4.67 -1.90
C ASP A 135 1.25 -4.51 -2.24
N ASN A 136 0.93 -3.69 -3.23
CA ASN A 136 -0.46 -3.44 -3.65
C ASN A 136 -0.62 -3.52 -5.17
N VAL A 137 -1.82 -3.83 -5.62
CA VAL A 137 -2.23 -3.95 -7.02
C VAL A 137 -3.51 -3.14 -7.23
N ILE A 138 -3.57 -2.37 -8.32
CA ILE A 138 -4.80 -1.71 -8.78
C ILE A 138 -5.31 -2.42 -10.03
N ILE A 139 -6.58 -2.85 -9.99
CA ILE A 139 -7.26 -3.52 -11.10
C ILE A 139 -8.42 -2.65 -11.56
N ASP A 140 -8.49 -2.34 -12.85
CA ASP A 140 -9.63 -1.64 -13.46
C ASP A 140 -10.85 -2.56 -13.55
N LYS A 141 -11.98 -2.14 -12.99
CA LYS A 141 -13.21 -2.92 -13.03
C LYS A 141 -13.85 -2.96 -14.42
N GLU A 142 -13.59 -1.96 -15.25
CA GLU A 142 -14.17 -1.87 -16.59
C GLU A 142 -13.40 -2.76 -17.57
N SER A 143 -12.09 -2.60 -17.63
CA SER A 143 -11.24 -3.34 -18.58
C SER A 143 -10.70 -4.66 -18.04
N GLY A 144 -10.65 -4.83 -16.71
CA GLY A 144 -9.95 -5.94 -16.07
C GLY A 144 -8.43 -5.89 -16.17
N ALA A 145 -7.87 -4.79 -16.65
CA ALA A 145 -6.43 -4.60 -16.69
C ALA A 145 -5.88 -4.33 -15.28
N VAL A 146 -4.73 -4.93 -14.97
CA VAL A 146 -3.90 -4.47 -13.86
C VAL A 146 -3.19 -3.20 -14.29
N ILE A 147 -3.51 -2.10 -13.61
CA ILE A 147 -3.05 -0.76 -13.96
C ILE A 147 -1.62 -0.53 -13.47
N CYS A 148 -1.35 -0.89 -12.21
CA CYS A 148 -0.02 -0.81 -11.63
C CYS A 148 0.10 -1.58 -10.31
N GLY A 149 1.35 -1.85 -9.93
CA GLY A 149 1.73 -2.29 -8.59
C GLY A 149 2.32 -1.13 -7.77
N PHE A 150 2.13 -1.14 -6.45
CA PHE A 150 2.82 -0.24 -5.53
C PHE A 150 3.71 -0.98 -4.57
N ASP A 151 4.86 -0.37 -4.27
CA ASP A 151 5.79 -0.73 -3.22
C ASP A 151 5.81 0.38 -2.17
N GLU A 152 5.44 0.08 -0.94
CA GLU A 152 5.33 1.03 0.16
C GLU A 152 6.67 1.16 0.89
N VAL A 153 7.04 2.41 1.20
CA VAL A 153 8.25 2.70 1.96
C VAL A 153 7.98 3.78 2.99
N VAL A 154 7.95 3.39 4.26
CA VAL A 154 7.95 4.36 5.37
C VAL A 154 9.33 5.01 5.50
N ASP A 155 9.38 6.34 5.38
CA ASP A 155 10.63 7.12 5.46
C ASP A 155 10.81 7.72 6.85
N ASP A 156 11.55 7.01 7.72
CA ASP A 156 11.77 7.41 9.12
C ASP A 156 13.16 8.05 9.36
N MET A 157 14.06 8.01 8.39
CA MET A 157 15.41 8.59 8.51
C MET A 157 15.81 9.40 7.29
N GLN A 158 16.21 10.66 7.53
CA GLN A 158 16.79 11.63 6.58
C GLN A 158 17.19 11.04 5.22
N GLY A 159 16.23 10.98 4.28
CA GLY A 159 16.25 10.96 2.80
C GLY A 159 17.31 10.17 2.01
N TYR A 160 18.54 10.03 2.49
CA TYR A 160 19.68 9.61 1.68
C TYR A 160 19.79 8.09 1.52
N TYR A 161 19.48 7.31 2.57
CA TYR A 161 19.62 5.86 2.54
C TYR A 161 18.42 5.17 1.86
N SER A 162 17.21 5.72 2.03
CA SER A 162 15.99 5.19 1.40
C SER A 162 15.98 5.50 -0.11
N GLU A 163 16.42 6.69 -0.54
CA GLU A 163 16.49 7.05 -1.96
C GLU A 163 17.45 6.18 -2.79
N ALA A 164 18.60 5.79 -2.23
CA ALA A 164 19.58 4.99 -2.95
C ALA A 164 19.04 3.57 -3.25
N LYS A 165 18.43 2.92 -2.25
CA LYS A 165 17.76 1.62 -2.42
C LYS A 165 16.57 1.72 -3.38
N LYS A 166 15.76 2.79 -3.28
CA LYS A 166 14.63 3.08 -4.18
C LYS A 166 15.08 3.18 -5.65
N LYS A 167 16.15 3.93 -5.91
CA LYS A 167 16.72 4.07 -7.27
C LYS A 167 17.28 2.73 -7.80
N GLU A 168 17.84 1.90 -6.93
CA GLU A 168 18.35 0.59 -7.33
C GLU A 168 17.23 -0.40 -7.67
N LYS A 169 16.17 -0.46 -6.85
CA LYS A 169 14.98 -1.29 -7.13
C LYS A 169 14.30 -0.85 -8.42
N MET A 170 14.08 0.46 -8.61
CA MET A 170 13.54 0.99 -9.86
C MET A 170 14.39 0.62 -11.08
N LYS A 171 15.72 0.71 -10.98
CA LYS A 171 16.60 0.33 -12.09
C LYS A 171 16.46 -1.14 -12.43
N LYS A 172 16.36 -2.03 -11.43
CA LYS A 172 16.17 -3.47 -11.65
C LYS A 172 14.83 -3.78 -12.30
N VAL A 173 13.74 -3.21 -11.79
CA VAL A 173 12.39 -3.44 -12.36
C VAL A 173 12.26 -2.82 -13.75
N SER A 174 12.79 -1.62 -13.95
CA SER A 174 12.80 -0.98 -15.28
C SER A 174 13.65 -1.75 -16.29
N ALA A 175 14.77 -2.34 -15.85
CA ALA A 175 15.64 -3.14 -16.71
C ALA A 175 15.04 -4.49 -17.08
N SER A 176 14.11 -5.02 -16.27
CA SER A 176 13.39 -6.27 -16.54
C SER A 176 12.08 -6.07 -17.32
N GLY A 177 11.72 -4.83 -17.65
CA GLY A 177 10.53 -4.54 -18.45
C GLY A 177 9.25 -4.29 -17.65
N GLY A 178 9.33 -4.29 -16.32
CA GLY A 178 8.21 -4.17 -15.40
C GLY A 178 8.25 -5.28 -14.36
N ALA A 179 7.25 -5.34 -13.48
CA ALA A 179 7.15 -6.43 -12.51
C ALA A 179 6.20 -7.53 -12.97
N GLU A 180 6.39 -8.71 -12.40
CA GLU A 180 5.50 -9.85 -12.55
C GLU A 180 4.51 -9.86 -11.39
N ILE A 181 3.23 -10.08 -11.70
CA ILE A 181 2.19 -10.39 -10.73
C ILE A 181 1.71 -11.79 -11.06
N LYS A 182 2.11 -12.77 -10.26
CA LYS A 182 1.74 -14.16 -10.46
C LYS A 182 0.30 -14.41 -10.04
N TYR A 183 -0.14 -13.78 -8.95
CA TYR A 183 -1.48 -13.91 -8.41
C TYR A 183 -2.22 -12.57 -8.49
N GLY A 184 -2.89 -12.34 -9.62
CA GLY A 184 -3.75 -11.21 -9.86
C GLY A 184 -5.19 -11.62 -10.21
N ALA A 185 -5.98 -10.65 -10.64
CA ALA A 185 -7.31 -10.90 -11.17
C ALA A 185 -7.61 -9.98 -12.37
N THR A 186 -8.49 -10.45 -13.25
CA THR A 186 -8.99 -9.75 -14.44
C THR A 186 -10.48 -10.03 -14.63
N PHE A 187 -11.12 -9.36 -15.58
CA PHE A 187 -12.50 -9.62 -15.97
C PHE A 187 -12.53 -10.27 -17.35
N ILE A 188 -13.17 -11.44 -17.44
CA ILE A 188 -13.45 -12.15 -18.70
C ILE A 188 -14.96 -12.33 -18.78
N ASP A 189 -15.58 -11.79 -19.82
CA ASP A 189 -17.04 -11.83 -20.02
C ASP A 189 -17.84 -11.28 -18.82
N GLY A 190 -17.29 -10.25 -18.14
CA GLY A 190 -17.88 -9.63 -16.96
C GLY A 190 -17.69 -10.42 -15.66
N GLU A 191 -17.02 -11.58 -15.69
CA GLU A 191 -16.71 -12.37 -14.51
C GLU A 191 -15.27 -12.17 -14.06
N LEU A 192 -15.07 -12.05 -12.74
CA LEU A 192 -13.73 -11.97 -12.16
C LEU A 192 -13.02 -13.34 -12.26
N LYS A 193 -11.88 -13.37 -12.95
CA LYS A 193 -11.01 -14.54 -13.10
C LYS A 193 -9.63 -14.23 -12.55
N LEU A 194 -8.98 -15.24 -11.99
CA LEU A 194 -7.60 -15.13 -11.53
C LEU A 194 -6.67 -15.22 -12.74
N ALA A 195 -5.62 -14.41 -12.74
CA ALA A 195 -4.68 -14.31 -13.86
C ALA A 195 -3.30 -13.86 -13.37
N SER A 196 -2.28 -14.15 -14.19
CA SER A 196 -0.92 -13.63 -14.01
C SER A 196 -0.65 -12.53 -15.04
N PHE A 197 0.22 -11.59 -14.68
CA PHE A 197 0.58 -10.44 -15.49
C PHE A 197 2.08 -10.24 -15.50
N GLU A 198 2.63 -9.88 -16.64
CA GLU A 198 4.04 -9.52 -16.81
C GLU A 198 4.14 -8.07 -17.26
N ASN A 199 5.32 -7.47 -17.08
CA ASN A 199 5.62 -6.09 -17.50
C ASN A 199 4.74 -5.04 -16.83
N VAL A 200 4.20 -5.31 -15.64
CA VAL A 200 3.32 -4.38 -14.94
C VAL A 200 4.14 -3.17 -14.44
N PRO A 201 3.68 -1.92 -14.70
CA PRO A 201 4.30 -0.73 -14.12
C PRO A 201 4.24 -0.78 -12.60
N THR A 202 5.40 -0.67 -11.95
CA THR A 202 5.48 -0.55 -10.49
C THR A 202 6.00 0.81 -10.07
N PHE A 203 5.40 1.33 -9.03
CA PHE A 203 5.80 2.59 -8.43
C PHE A 203 6.06 2.41 -6.94
N TYR A 204 6.94 3.23 -6.38
CA TYR A 204 7.08 3.28 -4.92
C TYR A 204 6.33 4.46 -4.33
N LEU A 205 5.77 4.23 -3.15
CA LEU A 205 5.04 5.22 -2.37
C LEU A 205 5.83 5.47 -1.09
N SER A 206 6.12 6.74 -0.82
CA SER A 206 6.77 7.12 0.44
C SER A 206 5.79 7.84 1.35
N LEU A 207 5.64 7.33 2.57
CA LEU A 207 4.84 7.96 3.62
C LEU A 207 5.74 8.22 4.83
N SER A 208 5.64 9.41 5.42
CA SER A 208 6.35 9.67 6.68
C SER A 208 5.61 9.03 7.85
N SER A 209 6.30 8.63 8.92
CA SER A 209 5.64 8.14 10.14
C SER A 209 4.57 9.09 10.69
N LEU A 210 4.77 10.41 10.53
CA LEU A 210 3.80 11.41 10.96
C LEU A 210 2.55 11.40 10.07
N ASP A 211 2.73 11.37 8.74
CA ASP A 211 1.62 11.26 7.80
C ASP A 211 0.85 9.94 8.00
N LEU A 212 1.56 8.84 8.26
CA LEU A 212 0.95 7.55 8.56
C LEU A 212 0.10 7.60 9.82
N SER A 213 0.62 8.19 10.89
CA SER A 213 -0.12 8.33 12.16
C SER A 213 -1.38 9.17 11.98
N HIS A 214 -1.29 10.27 11.23
CA HIS A 214 -2.44 11.12 10.93
C HIS A 214 -3.44 10.41 10.01
N LEU A 215 -2.98 9.70 8.98
CA LEU A 215 -3.82 8.93 8.08
C LEU A 215 -4.59 7.85 8.83
N ALA A 216 -3.92 7.07 9.68
CA ALA A 216 -4.56 6.03 10.49
C ALA A 216 -5.62 6.63 11.45
N THR A 217 -5.34 7.83 11.99
CA THR A 217 -6.30 8.56 12.83
C THR A 217 -7.51 9.03 12.03
N GLU A 218 -7.33 9.56 10.81
CA GLU A 218 -8.44 9.94 9.93
C GLU A 218 -9.28 8.73 9.52
N LEU A 219 -8.63 7.64 9.10
CA LEU A 219 -9.30 6.38 8.77
C LEU A 219 -10.08 5.82 9.96
N LYS A 220 -9.74 6.17 11.21
CA LYS A 220 -10.49 5.78 12.42
C LYS A 220 -11.88 6.40 12.53
N LYS A 221 -12.14 7.54 11.86
CA LYS A 221 -13.36 8.34 12.06
C LYS A 221 -14.65 7.75 11.44
N GLU A 222 -14.57 6.61 10.76
CA GLU A 222 -15.74 5.94 10.13
C GLU A 222 -16.59 6.81 9.21
N ASN A 223 -15.97 7.78 8.54
CA ASN A 223 -16.60 8.51 7.45
C ASN A 223 -16.23 7.90 6.08
N ASN A 224 -17.22 7.86 5.18
CA ASN A 224 -17.00 7.47 3.78
C ASN A 224 -16.48 8.65 2.95
N GLU A 225 -16.55 9.88 3.47
CA GLU A 225 -16.08 11.08 2.78
C GLU A 225 -14.55 11.18 2.82
N VAL A 226 -13.93 11.40 1.67
CA VAL A 226 -12.49 11.63 1.56
C VAL A 226 -12.14 12.96 2.22
N SER A 227 -11.26 12.91 3.23
CA SER A 227 -10.76 14.07 3.96
C SER A 227 -9.71 14.86 3.17
N ASP A 228 -9.50 16.11 3.56
CA ASP A 228 -8.43 16.96 3.01
C ASP A 228 -7.03 16.34 3.17
N LEU A 229 -6.80 15.60 4.26
CA LEU A 229 -5.54 14.89 4.48
C LEU A 229 -5.36 13.76 3.46
N GLU A 230 -6.39 12.92 3.27
CA GLU A 230 -6.38 11.82 2.30
C GLU A 230 -6.13 12.37 0.89
N ASN A 231 -6.84 13.44 0.49
CA ASN A 231 -6.62 14.13 -0.79
C ASN A 231 -5.20 14.69 -0.93
N LYS A 232 -4.64 15.25 0.14
CA LYS A 232 -3.26 15.76 0.14
C LYS A 232 -2.23 14.63 0.00
N ILE A 233 -2.42 13.50 0.68
CA ILE A 233 -1.55 12.32 0.55
C ILE A 233 -1.67 11.77 -0.87
N TYR A 234 -2.88 11.61 -1.39
CA TYR A 234 -3.12 11.12 -2.74
C TYR A 234 -2.54 12.04 -3.83
N GLY A 235 -2.69 13.36 -3.70
CA GLY A 235 -2.06 14.32 -4.61
C GLY A 235 -0.53 14.26 -4.61
N ARG A 236 0.09 14.05 -3.44
CA ARG A 236 1.55 13.80 -3.34
C ARG A 236 1.93 12.48 -4.03
N LEU A 237 1.12 11.44 -3.84
CA LEU A 237 1.28 10.16 -4.50
C LEU A 237 1.26 10.33 -6.02
N LEU A 238 0.21 10.93 -6.58
CA LEU A 238 0.10 11.17 -8.03
C LEU A 238 1.30 11.94 -8.60
N ASN A 239 1.75 12.98 -7.90
CA ASN A 239 2.93 13.74 -8.32
C ASN A 239 4.22 12.88 -8.28
N SER A 240 4.34 12.00 -7.28
CA SER A 240 5.44 11.03 -7.22
C SER A 240 5.39 10.04 -8.39
N LEU A 241 4.20 9.49 -8.71
CA LEU A 241 4.02 8.58 -9.84
C LEU A 241 4.44 9.23 -11.16
N LYS A 242 3.99 10.46 -11.43
CA LYS A 242 4.40 11.25 -12.60
C LYS A 242 5.91 11.41 -12.70
N ALA A 243 6.55 11.78 -11.58
CA ALA A 243 8.00 11.94 -11.54
C ALA A 243 8.75 10.63 -11.75
N GLN A 244 8.16 9.49 -11.36
CA GLN A 244 8.70 8.15 -11.58
C GLN A 244 8.52 7.70 -13.04
N ALA A 245 7.34 7.89 -13.63
CA ALA A 245 7.06 7.54 -15.02
C ALA A 245 8.02 8.24 -16.00
N LEU A 246 8.31 9.54 -15.78
CA LEU A 246 9.29 10.29 -16.58
C LEU A 246 10.73 9.71 -16.53
N LYS A 247 11.05 8.91 -15.51
CA LYS A 247 12.36 8.29 -15.31
C LYS A 247 12.43 6.86 -15.85
N LEU A 248 11.29 6.23 -16.16
CA LEU A 248 11.24 4.94 -16.84
C LEU A 248 11.72 5.16 -18.29
N LYS A 249 13.01 4.96 -18.54
CA LYS A 249 13.65 5.13 -19.87
C LYS A 249 14.02 3.80 -20.54
N GLY A 250 13.63 2.66 -19.95
CA GLY A 250 14.11 1.33 -20.34
C GLY A 250 13.36 0.69 -21.50
N SER A 251 12.04 0.86 -21.59
CA SER A 251 11.22 0.35 -22.70
C SER A 251 10.10 1.33 -23.04
N LYS A 252 9.90 1.62 -24.33
CA LYS A 252 8.87 2.56 -24.80
C LYS A 252 7.44 2.11 -24.42
N ALA A 253 7.22 0.79 -24.38
CA ALA A 253 5.95 0.19 -24.00
C ALA A 253 5.63 0.41 -22.51
N LEU A 254 6.57 0.10 -21.60
CA LEU A 254 6.38 0.29 -20.17
C LEU A 254 6.18 1.77 -19.81
N SER A 255 6.90 2.68 -20.47
CA SER A 255 6.70 4.12 -20.28
C SER A 255 5.28 4.55 -20.69
N GLN A 256 4.75 4.01 -21.80
CA GLN A 256 3.40 4.32 -22.25
C GLN A 256 2.35 3.74 -21.30
N GLU A 257 2.49 2.49 -20.88
CA GLU A 257 1.60 1.84 -19.90
C GLU A 257 1.60 2.60 -18.56
N ALA A 258 2.77 3.05 -18.10
CA ALA A 258 2.87 3.88 -16.90
C ALA A 258 2.16 5.23 -17.04
N GLU A 259 2.23 5.88 -18.21
CA GLU A 259 1.51 7.12 -18.48
C GLU A 259 -0.01 6.91 -18.56
N GLU A 260 -0.46 5.83 -19.19
CA GLU A 260 -1.87 5.45 -19.27
C GLU A 260 -2.44 5.10 -17.88
N ALA A 261 -1.65 4.41 -17.07
CA ALA A 261 -1.98 4.13 -15.68
C ALA A 261 -2.19 5.42 -14.88
N ILE A 262 -1.24 6.36 -14.97
CA ILE A 262 -1.35 7.65 -14.26
C ILE A 262 -2.57 8.44 -14.73
N LYS A 263 -2.83 8.53 -16.04
CA LYS A 263 -4.02 9.21 -16.58
C LYS A 263 -5.31 8.60 -16.05
N SER A 264 -5.35 7.27 -15.94
CA SER A 264 -6.51 6.55 -15.41
C SER A 264 -6.76 6.85 -13.94
N LEU A 265 -5.69 7.02 -13.15
CA LEU A 265 -5.77 7.45 -11.75
C LEU A 265 -6.18 8.93 -11.61
N GLU A 266 -5.68 9.81 -12.47
CA GLU A 266 -6.01 11.24 -12.45
C GLU A 266 -7.46 11.53 -12.82
N GLY A 267 -8.04 10.80 -13.77
CA GLY A 267 -9.40 11.02 -14.28
C GLY A 267 -10.52 10.82 -13.25
N ILE A 268 -10.18 10.42 -12.02
CA ILE A 268 -11.10 10.26 -10.89
C ILE A 268 -10.93 11.40 -9.86
N GLY A 269 -9.81 12.12 -9.91
CA GLY A 269 -9.46 13.15 -8.94
C GLY A 269 -9.93 14.55 -9.34
N LEU A 270 -11.23 14.83 -9.20
CA LEU A 270 -11.90 16.11 -8.83
C LEU A 270 -13.39 16.06 -9.18
#